data_AF-A0A409X538-F1
#
_entry.id   AF-A0A409X538-F1
#
_cell.length_a   1.000
_cell.length_b   1.000
_cell.length_c   1.000
_cell.angle_alpha   90.00
_cell.angle_beta   90.00
_cell.angle_gamma   90.00
#
_symmetry.space_group_name_H-M   'P 1'
#
loop_
_entity.id
_entity.type
_entity.pdbx_description
1 polymer ?
#
loop_
_entity_poly.entity_id
_entity_poly.type
_entity_poly.pdbx_seq_one_letter_code
_entity_poly.pdbx_strand_id
1 'polypeptide(L)'
;MFSFVSPRCKTGADAGQLDMVTACSFFQQSRFPDSFFHANDSGSGDGDKIVFAAHPIQPGRNVSGVNNYVVNLTSADFSDECLLYNKFANQTVRGLYPSPTGDLLTSLKANLHFFYNAITPGSCQEVFPYGE
;
A
#
# COMPACT_ATOMS: atom_id res chain seq x y z
N MET A 1 -0.95 2.43 11.00
CA MET A 1 0.02 1.40 10.54
C MET A 1 1.21 1.43 11.50
N PHE A 2 2.02 0.36 11.50
CA PHE A 2 2.92 0.01 12.60
C PHE A 2 4.37 0.47 12.31
N SER A 3 4.97 1.26 13.21
CA SER A 3 6.40 1.59 13.16
C SER A 3 7.23 0.51 13.85
N PHE A 4 8.36 0.12 13.26
CA PHE A 4 9.34 -0.78 13.89
C PHE A 4 10.31 -0.06 14.83
N VAL A 5 10.26 1.27 14.91
CA VAL A 5 11.14 2.08 15.78
C VAL A 5 10.40 2.41 17.07
N SER A 6 11.01 2.10 18.22
CA SER A 6 10.42 2.45 19.51
C SER A 6 10.76 3.89 19.93
N PRO A 7 9.76 4.78 20.11
CA PRO A 7 10.01 6.22 20.30
C PRO A 7 10.65 6.57 21.65
N ARG A 8 10.58 5.67 22.64
CA ARG A 8 11.18 5.91 23.97
C ARG A 8 12.69 5.68 24.00
N CYS A 9 13.21 4.90 23.07
CA CYS A 9 14.63 4.55 22.99
C CYS A 9 15.38 5.38 21.93
N LYS A 10 14.65 6.04 21.02
CA LYS A 10 15.18 6.72 19.84
C LYS A 10 14.51 8.07 19.67
N THR A 11 15.19 9.13 20.10
CA THR A 11 14.71 10.53 20.10
C THR A 11 15.71 11.46 19.40
N GLY A 12 15.28 12.67 19.03
CA GLY A 12 16.16 13.64 18.38
C GLY A 12 16.72 13.13 17.04
N ALA A 13 18.04 13.15 16.87
CA ALA A 13 18.71 12.67 15.66
C ALA A 13 18.49 11.17 15.39
N ASP A 14 18.18 10.40 16.44
CA ASP A 14 17.92 8.97 16.36
C ASP A 14 16.45 8.65 16.03
N ALA A 15 15.57 9.66 16.00
CA ALA A 15 14.17 9.45 15.64
C ALA A 15 14.04 8.88 14.22
N GLY A 16 13.24 7.82 14.07
CA GLY A 16 13.05 7.12 12.78
C GLY A 16 14.20 6.20 12.37
N GLN A 17 15.27 6.06 13.18
CA GLN A 17 16.39 5.16 12.87
C GLN A 17 16.13 3.75 13.42
N LEU A 18 15.97 2.78 12.52
CA LEU A 18 15.78 1.36 12.85
C LEU A 18 17.13 0.63 12.88
N ASP A 19 17.51 0.07 14.03
CA ASP A 19 18.72 -0.74 14.16
C ASP A 19 18.52 -2.18 13.62
N MET A 20 19.62 -2.84 13.27
CA MET A 20 19.58 -4.17 12.64
C MET A 20 19.08 -5.28 13.56
N VAL A 21 19.29 -5.17 14.89
CA VAL A 21 18.81 -6.19 15.83
C VAL A 21 17.30 -6.13 15.92
N THR A 22 16.75 -4.93 16.06
CA THR A 22 15.30 -4.69 16.05
C THR A 22 14.69 -5.12 14.71
N ALA A 23 15.31 -4.75 13.58
CA ALA A 23 14.85 -5.17 12.26
C ALA A 23 14.76 -6.69 12.14
N CYS A 24 15.82 -7.43 12.50
CA CYS A 24 15.81 -8.90 12.47
C CYS A 24 14.72 -9.49 13.38
N SER A 25 14.49 -8.91 14.56
CA SER A 25 13.42 -9.38 15.47
C SER A 25 12.05 -9.31 14.79
N PHE A 26 11.76 -8.23 14.07
CA PHE A 26 10.51 -8.10 13.33
C PHE A 26 10.45 -8.99 12.08
N PHE A 27 11.41 -8.86 11.17
CA PHE A 27 11.33 -9.46 9.85
C PHE A 27 11.62 -10.97 9.84
N GLN A 28 12.50 -11.45 10.73
CA GLN A 28 12.89 -12.86 10.77
C GLN A 28 12.13 -13.65 11.83
N GLN A 29 11.77 -13.01 12.95
CA GLN A 29 11.23 -13.71 14.12
C GLN A 29 9.77 -13.35 14.41
N SER A 30 9.19 -12.37 13.71
CA SER A 30 7.84 -11.85 13.97
C SER A 30 7.65 -11.47 15.44
N ARG A 31 8.69 -10.87 16.06
CA ARG A 31 8.77 -10.66 17.51
C ARG A 31 9.07 -9.20 17.84
N PHE A 32 8.28 -8.61 18.74
CA PHE A 32 8.61 -7.33 19.36
C PHE A 32 9.90 -7.46 20.19
N PRO A 33 10.86 -6.53 20.08
CA PRO A 33 11.99 -6.47 21.01
C PRO A 33 11.54 -6.30 22.46
N ASP A 34 12.40 -6.68 23.40
CA ASP A 34 12.15 -6.43 24.82
C ASP A 34 12.00 -4.92 25.07
N SER A 35 10.99 -4.55 25.87
CA SER A 35 10.66 -3.15 26.17
C SER A 35 10.29 -2.31 24.93
N PHE A 36 9.78 -2.95 23.87
CA PHE A 36 9.23 -2.25 22.71
C PHE A 36 7.93 -1.51 23.06
N PHE A 37 7.89 -0.23 22.71
CA PHE A 37 6.68 0.60 22.72
C PHE A 37 6.29 0.96 21.30
N HIS A 38 4.98 0.89 21.02
CA HIS A 38 4.41 1.35 19.76
C HIS A 38 4.65 2.85 19.54
N ALA A 39 4.57 3.29 18.28
CA ALA A 39 4.62 4.71 17.94
C ALA A 39 3.56 5.49 18.71
N ASN A 40 3.92 6.70 19.14
CA ASN A 40 3.07 7.61 19.89
C ASN A 40 1.91 8.19 19.07
N ASP A 41 2.00 8.13 17.74
CA ASP A 41 1.02 8.67 16.80
C ASP A 41 0.58 7.59 15.78
N SER A 42 -0.58 7.83 15.17
CA SER A 42 -1.06 7.02 14.04
C SER A 42 -0.34 7.47 12.77
N GLY A 43 0.54 6.62 12.23
CA GLY A 43 1.25 6.88 10.97
C GLY A 43 1.21 5.69 10.01
N SER A 44 1.68 5.89 8.78
CA SER A 44 1.85 4.83 7.77
C SER A 44 3.09 5.04 6.90
N GLY A 45 2.92 5.49 5.67
CA GLY A 45 3.96 5.74 4.68
C GLY A 45 4.55 7.14 4.78
N ASP A 46 4.55 7.75 5.96
CA ASP A 46 5.09 9.10 6.15
C ASP A 46 6.56 9.16 5.70
N GLY A 47 6.88 10.05 4.76
CA GLY A 47 8.21 10.16 4.17
C GLY A 47 8.43 9.33 2.90
N ASP A 48 7.40 8.65 2.38
CA ASP A 48 7.40 7.95 1.09
C ASP A 48 8.00 8.78 -0.07
N LYS A 49 7.69 10.08 -0.14
CA LYS A 49 8.22 11.00 -1.14
C LYS A 49 9.76 11.08 -1.14
N ILE A 50 10.41 10.90 0.01
CA ILE A 50 11.88 10.87 0.10
C ILE A 50 12.41 9.64 -0.64
N VAL A 51 11.75 8.49 -0.46
CA VAL A 51 12.10 7.24 -1.14
C VAL A 51 11.87 7.36 -2.65
N PHE A 52 10.73 7.90 -3.06
CA PHE A 52 10.39 8.06 -4.48
C PHE A 52 11.29 9.07 -5.20
N ALA A 53 11.70 10.13 -4.50
CA ALA A 53 12.59 11.16 -5.05
C ALA A 53 14.06 10.72 -5.14
N ALA A 54 14.51 9.76 -4.32
CA ALA A 54 15.88 9.28 -4.35
C ALA A 54 16.25 8.64 -5.70
N HIS A 55 15.35 7.81 -6.23
CA HIS A 55 15.49 7.16 -7.54
C HIS A 55 14.13 7.05 -8.24
N PRO A 56 13.70 8.09 -8.99
CA PRO A 56 12.42 8.06 -9.70
C PRO A 56 12.38 6.95 -10.75
N ILE A 57 11.31 6.14 -10.73
CA ILE A 57 11.11 5.01 -11.65
C ILE A 57 9.69 5.05 -12.20
N GLN A 58 9.55 4.86 -13.52
CA GLN A 58 8.25 4.70 -14.17
C GLN A 58 7.74 3.26 -14.02
N PRO A 59 6.43 3.02 -13.86
CA PRO A 59 5.88 1.68 -13.75
C PRO A 59 6.00 0.89 -15.07
N GLY A 60 6.19 -0.43 -14.96
CA GLY A 60 6.54 -1.27 -16.11
C GLY A 60 6.93 -2.69 -15.71
N ARG A 61 7.37 -3.48 -16.69
CA ARG A 61 7.79 -4.87 -16.50
C ARG A 61 8.84 -5.29 -17.52
N ASN A 62 9.59 -6.34 -17.20
CA ASN A 62 10.42 -7.06 -18.18
C ASN A 62 9.53 -7.81 -19.19
N VAL A 63 9.93 -7.82 -20.46
CA VAL A 63 9.19 -8.50 -21.55
C VAL A 63 10.10 -9.48 -22.27
N SER A 64 9.86 -10.77 -22.08
CA SER A 64 10.58 -11.87 -22.76
C SER A 64 12.04 -12.05 -22.35
N GLY A 65 12.37 -11.86 -21.06
CA GLY A 65 13.73 -12.11 -20.54
C GLY A 65 14.14 -11.22 -19.36
N VAL A 66 15.45 -11.16 -19.09
CA VAL A 66 16.06 -10.23 -18.13
C VAL A 66 16.59 -9.00 -18.87
N ASN A 67 16.78 -7.88 -18.15
CA ASN A 67 17.36 -6.63 -18.68
C ASN A 67 16.60 -6.02 -19.86
N ASN A 68 15.27 -6.13 -19.87
CA ASN A 68 14.40 -5.66 -20.96
C ASN A 68 13.13 -4.98 -20.42
N TYR A 69 13.33 -4.09 -19.45
CA TYR A 69 12.25 -3.35 -18.81
C TYR A 69 11.54 -2.45 -19.83
N VAL A 70 10.24 -2.63 -19.98
CA VAL A 70 9.37 -1.81 -20.82
C VAL A 70 8.38 -1.07 -19.93
N VAL A 71 8.36 0.25 -20.08
CA VAL A 71 7.43 1.14 -19.39
C VAL A 71 6.00 0.83 -19.81
N ASN A 72 5.09 0.76 -18.84
CA ASN A 72 3.66 0.60 -19.09
C ASN A 72 2.94 1.95 -18.92
N LEU A 73 2.71 2.64 -20.04
CA LEU A 73 2.04 3.95 -20.07
C LEU A 73 0.57 3.92 -19.61
N THR A 74 -0.02 2.73 -19.45
CA THR A 74 -1.38 2.59 -18.92
C THR A 74 -1.38 2.33 -17.42
N SER A 75 -0.24 2.05 -16.79
CA SER A 75 -0.20 1.84 -15.33
C SER A 75 -0.39 3.17 -14.62
N ALA A 76 -1.06 3.13 -13.47
CA ALA A 76 -1.01 4.26 -12.54
C ALA A 76 0.42 4.42 -12.00
N ASP A 77 0.74 5.65 -11.60
CA ASP A 77 1.95 6.02 -10.87
C ASP A 77 1.56 6.86 -9.63
N PHE A 78 2.54 7.40 -8.90
CA PHE A 78 2.30 8.19 -7.69
C PHE A 78 1.67 9.57 -7.93
N SER A 79 1.44 9.98 -9.19
CA SER A 79 0.72 11.20 -9.54
C SER A 79 -0.78 10.97 -9.81
N ASP A 80 -1.21 9.71 -9.98
CA ASP A 80 -2.60 9.33 -10.26
C ASP A 80 -3.05 8.13 -9.41
N GLU A 81 -3.19 8.37 -8.10
CA GLU A 81 -3.67 7.38 -7.13
C GLU A 81 -5.11 6.92 -7.42
N CYS A 82 -5.93 7.76 -8.05
CA CYS A 82 -7.30 7.41 -8.41
C CYS A 82 -7.36 6.42 -9.56
N LEU A 83 -6.46 6.52 -10.54
CA LEU A 83 -6.31 5.49 -11.57
C LEU A 83 -5.89 4.16 -10.97
N LEU A 84 -5.04 4.14 -9.93
CA LEU A 84 -4.67 2.91 -9.23
C LEU A 84 -5.90 2.26 -8.58
N TYR A 85 -6.69 3.04 -7.83
CA TYR A 85 -7.95 2.59 -7.24
C TYR A 85 -8.92 2.04 -8.30
N ASN A 86 -9.16 2.82 -9.36
CA ASN A 86 -10.08 2.47 -10.43
C ASN A 86 -9.67 1.18 -11.14
N LYS A 87 -8.38 1.00 -11.41
CA LYS A 87 -7.86 -0.23 -12.02
C LYS A 87 -7.95 -1.41 -11.08
N PHE A 88 -7.68 -1.22 -9.79
CA PHE A 88 -7.85 -2.29 -8.81
C PHE A 88 -9.29 -2.79 -8.78
N ALA A 89 -10.28 -1.89 -8.65
CA ALA A 89 -11.69 -2.27 -8.60
C ALA A 89 -12.22 -2.82 -9.94
N ASN A 90 -11.98 -2.12 -11.05
CA ASN A 90 -12.59 -2.46 -12.35
C ASN A 90 -11.80 -3.46 -13.18
N GLN A 91 -10.52 -3.70 -12.91
CA GLN A 91 -9.68 -4.64 -13.66
C GLN A 91 -9.26 -5.82 -12.77
N THR A 92 -8.63 -5.57 -11.63
CA THR A 92 -8.11 -6.65 -10.78
C THR A 92 -9.24 -7.44 -10.13
N VAL A 93 -10.12 -6.78 -9.37
CA VAL A 93 -11.22 -7.45 -8.66
C VAL A 93 -12.22 -8.04 -9.65
N ARG A 94 -12.62 -7.27 -10.67
CA ARG A 94 -13.54 -7.75 -11.71
C ARG A 94 -12.94 -8.87 -12.58
N GLY A 95 -11.64 -8.89 -12.79
CA GLY A 95 -10.96 -9.99 -13.50
C GLY A 95 -11.01 -11.31 -12.72
N LEU A 96 -10.99 -11.24 -11.38
CA LEU A 96 -11.14 -12.41 -10.51
C LEU A 96 -12.61 -12.85 -10.37
N TYR A 97 -13.53 -11.88 -10.32
CA TYR A 97 -14.96 -12.12 -10.15
C TYR A 97 -15.74 -11.46 -11.29
N PRO A 98 -15.75 -12.04 -12.50
CA PRO A 98 -16.34 -11.39 -13.66
C PRO A 98 -17.87 -11.34 -13.62
N SER A 99 -18.52 -12.29 -12.94
CA SER A 99 -19.98 -12.38 -12.85
C SER A 99 -20.45 -13.03 -11.54
N PRO A 100 -20.17 -12.41 -10.37
CA PRO A 100 -20.56 -12.95 -9.07
C PRO A 100 -22.08 -12.88 -8.86
N THR A 101 -22.62 -13.80 -8.06
CA THR A 101 -24.05 -13.88 -7.72
C THR A 101 -24.24 -14.13 -6.22
N GLY A 102 -25.47 -13.94 -5.72
CA GLY A 102 -25.84 -14.25 -4.35
C GLY A 102 -24.96 -13.55 -3.31
N ASP A 103 -24.60 -14.27 -2.25
CA ASP A 103 -23.84 -13.73 -1.12
C ASP A 103 -22.46 -13.17 -1.51
N LEU A 104 -21.83 -13.74 -2.55
CA LEU A 104 -20.54 -13.24 -3.03
C LEU A 104 -20.68 -11.84 -3.65
N LEU A 105 -21.73 -11.60 -4.45
CA LEU A 105 -21.99 -10.28 -5.02
C LEU A 105 -22.25 -9.25 -3.91
N THR A 106 -23.10 -9.59 -2.95
CA THR A 106 -23.39 -8.74 -1.78
C THR A 106 -22.12 -8.41 -1.00
N SER A 107 -21.28 -9.42 -0.74
CA SER A 107 -20.02 -9.24 -0.01
C SER A 107 -19.02 -8.40 -0.79
N LEU A 108 -18.91 -8.58 -2.11
CA LEU A 108 -18.00 -7.81 -2.95
C LEU A 108 -18.37 -6.33 -2.96
N LYS A 109 -19.66 -6.00 -3.11
CA LYS A 109 -20.14 -4.61 -3.03
C LYS A 109 -19.78 -3.96 -1.69
N ALA A 110 -20.08 -4.65 -0.58
CA ALA A 110 -19.80 -4.13 0.76
C ALA A 110 -18.29 -3.93 1.00
N ASN A 111 -17.45 -4.89 0.61
CA ASN A 111 -16.01 -4.79 0.81
C ASN A 111 -15.34 -3.76 -0.11
N LEU A 112 -15.84 -3.57 -1.33
CA LEU A 112 -15.36 -2.51 -2.23
C LEU A 112 -15.70 -1.12 -1.67
N HIS A 113 -16.86 -0.97 -1.04
CA HIS A 113 -17.22 0.25 -0.34
C HIS A 113 -16.31 0.51 0.88
N PHE A 114 -16.03 -0.51 1.70
CA PHE A 114 -15.07 -0.38 2.80
C PHE A 114 -13.65 -0.04 2.31
N PHE A 115 -13.24 -0.62 1.18
CA PHE A 115 -11.96 -0.32 0.55
C PHE A 115 -11.90 1.14 0.08
N TYR A 116 -12.95 1.65 -0.57
CA TYR A 116 -13.06 3.05 -0.96
C TYR A 116 -12.95 3.99 0.25
N ASN A 117 -13.65 3.70 1.35
CA ASN A 117 -13.59 4.50 2.58
C ASN A 117 -12.19 4.57 3.20
N ALA A 118 -11.32 3.59 2.93
CA ALA A 118 -9.95 3.56 3.42
C ALA A 118 -8.98 4.35 2.52
N ILE A 119 -9.36 4.65 1.27
CA ILE A 119 -8.62 5.53 0.38
C ILE A 119 -8.99 6.95 0.81
N THR A 120 -7.97 7.73 1.20
CA THR A 120 -8.09 9.05 1.85
C THR A 120 -9.34 9.83 1.40
N PRO A 121 -10.23 10.24 2.32
CA PRO A 121 -11.48 10.89 1.94
C PRO A 121 -11.22 12.16 1.14
N GLY A 122 -11.61 12.19 -0.14
CA GLY A 122 -11.69 13.40 -0.96
C GLY A 122 -10.88 13.46 -2.25
N SER A 123 -10.03 12.47 -2.57
CA SER A 123 -9.25 12.50 -3.82
C SER A 123 -9.91 11.80 -5.02
N CYS A 124 -10.74 10.77 -4.79
CA CYS A 124 -11.29 9.92 -5.85
C CYS A 124 -12.81 9.78 -5.77
N GLN A 125 -13.47 9.55 -6.91
CA GLN A 125 -14.89 9.17 -6.96
C GLN A 125 -15.02 7.65 -6.76
N GLU A 126 -15.96 7.20 -5.92
CA GLU A 126 -16.26 5.77 -5.77
C GLU A 126 -16.72 5.15 -7.09
N VAL A 127 -16.22 3.94 -7.40
CA VAL A 127 -16.65 3.15 -8.55
C VAL A 127 -17.38 1.89 -8.11
N PHE A 128 -18.35 1.47 -8.94
CA PHE A 128 -19.22 0.34 -8.67
C PHE A 128 -19.10 -0.72 -9.79
N PRO A 129 -18.07 -1.60 -9.76
CA PRO A 129 -17.85 -2.60 -10.82
C PRO A 129 -19.03 -3.54 -11.08
N TYR A 130 -19.93 -3.70 -10.09
CA TYR A 130 -21.09 -4.58 -10.11
C TYR A 130 -22.43 -3.83 -9.97
N GLY A 131 -22.42 -2.51 -10.23
CA GLY A 131 -23.55 -1.61 -9.96
C GLY A 131 -23.69 -1.26 -8.48
N GLU A 132 -24.52 -0.25 -8.21
CA GLU A 132 -24.91 0.17 -6.85
C GLU A 132 -25.66 -0.95 -6.12
#